data_AF-A0A093XN66-F1
#
_entry.id   AF-A0A093XN66-F1
#
_cell.length_a   1.000
_cell.length_b   1.000
_cell.length_c   1.000
_cell.angle_alpha   90.00
_cell.angle_beta   90.00
_cell.angle_gamma   90.00
#
_symmetry.space_group_name_H-M   'P 1'
#
loop_
_entity.id
_entity.type
_entity.pdbx_description
1 polymer ?
#
loop_
_entity_poly.entity_id
_entity_poly.type
_entity_poly.pdbx_seq_one_letter_code
_entity_poly.pdbx_strand_id
1 'polypeptide(L)'
;GLKSVILFGVPLAPGSKDALGTSADDPKGPVMAAIRLLRQRFPQLFITVDVCLCEYTSHGHCGILRDDGSLNNQLSVDRISDVAIAYALAGAHCVAPSDMNDGRIRAIKLKLIEEGIAHRVVLMSYAAKFSGCLYGPFRDAAGSVPSFGDRKCYQLPHGGRGLARRAMHRDIAEGADIIMVKPAGQYLDIISDAKEIGKDMPVAAYQVSGEYAMIHAAAKAGVFDLKAMAFESTEGILRAGATIVVSYFTPRFLDWLES
;
A
#
# COMPACT_ATOMS: atom_id res chain seq x y z
N GLY A 1 -18.37 12.05 -6.70
CA GLY A 1 -18.50 11.58 -5.30
C GLY A 1 -17.37 10.70 -4.77
N LEU A 2 -16.13 11.23 -4.58
CA LEU A 2 -15.00 10.49 -3.99
C LEU A 2 -15.25 10.12 -2.52
N LYS A 3 -14.90 8.89 -2.10
CA LYS A 3 -15.14 8.39 -0.74
C LYS A 3 -13.89 8.11 0.09
N SER A 4 -12.76 7.80 -0.55
CA SER A 4 -11.53 7.42 0.14
C SER A 4 -10.29 7.89 -0.60
N VAL A 5 -9.21 8.13 0.13
CA VAL A 5 -7.86 8.40 -0.39
C VAL A 5 -6.83 7.51 0.31
N ILE A 6 -5.74 7.18 -0.40
CA ILE A 6 -4.55 6.60 0.20
C ILE A 6 -3.38 7.59 0.10
N LEU A 7 -2.79 7.96 1.23
CA LEU A 7 -1.73 8.95 1.32
C LEU A 7 -0.34 8.30 1.21
N PHE A 8 0.53 8.94 0.43
CA PHE A 8 1.96 8.66 0.32
C PHE A 8 2.72 9.96 0.57
N GLY A 9 3.70 9.94 1.47
CA GLY A 9 4.53 11.10 1.76
C GLY A 9 5.75 11.15 0.86
N VAL A 10 6.05 12.33 0.31
CA VAL A 10 7.26 12.55 -0.50
C VAL A 10 8.04 13.71 0.11
N PRO A 11 8.89 13.45 1.13
CA PRO A 11 9.69 14.51 1.74
C PRO A 11 10.84 14.88 0.79
N LEU A 12 10.83 16.13 0.32
CA LEU A 12 11.82 16.68 -0.61
C LEU A 12 12.87 17.56 0.07
N ALA A 13 12.68 17.90 1.34
CA ALA A 13 13.61 18.75 2.08
C ALA A 13 14.97 18.06 2.25
N PRO A 14 16.11 18.75 2.04
CA PRO A 14 17.42 18.18 2.29
C PRO A 14 17.55 17.65 3.72
N GLY A 15 18.20 16.50 3.89
CA GLY A 15 18.38 15.87 5.19
C GLY A 15 17.13 15.20 5.77
N SER A 16 16.01 15.15 5.03
CA SER A 16 14.79 14.47 5.49
C SER A 16 14.87 12.95 5.45
N LYS A 17 15.93 12.36 4.87
CA LYS A 17 16.08 10.91 4.76
C LYS A 17 17.30 10.42 5.54
N ASP A 18 17.11 9.39 6.35
CA ASP A 18 18.18 8.76 7.14
C ASP A 18 18.05 7.22 7.13
N ALA A 19 18.92 6.49 7.83
CA ALA A 19 18.89 5.03 7.81
C ALA A 19 17.68 4.40 8.55
N LEU A 20 16.97 5.19 9.37
CA LEU A 20 15.89 4.72 10.24
C LEU A 20 14.49 5.16 9.77
N GLY A 21 14.44 6.02 8.74
CA GLY A 21 13.20 6.64 8.28
C GLY A 21 12.59 7.54 9.35
N THR A 22 13.39 8.32 10.08
CA THR A 22 12.91 9.17 11.20
C THR A 22 11.82 10.15 10.77
N SER A 23 11.85 10.62 9.52
CA SER A 23 10.84 11.56 9.01
C SER A 23 9.49 10.93 8.66
N ALA A 24 9.35 9.60 8.70
CA ALA A 24 8.12 8.92 8.35
C ALA A 24 6.93 9.36 9.20
N ASP A 25 7.15 9.60 10.49
CA ASP A 25 6.15 10.04 11.46
C ASP A 25 6.42 11.45 12.02
N ASP A 26 7.25 12.25 11.32
CA ASP A 26 7.46 13.65 11.69
C ASP A 26 6.11 14.37 11.79
N PRO A 27 5.74 14.93 12.95
CA PRO A 27 4.48 15.68 13.09
C PRO A 27 4.33 16.83 12.10
N LYS A 28 5.43 17.36 11.54
CA LYS A 28 5.46 18.40 10.51
C LYS A 28 5.63 17.84 9.08
N GLY A 29 5.80 16.52 8.97
CA GLY A 29 5.94 15.81 7.70
C GLY A 29 4.68 15.85 6.84
N PRO A 30 4.81 15.52 5.54
CA PRO A 30 3.75 15.70 4.56
C PRO A 30 2.49 14.87 4.89
N VAL A 31 2.65 13.63 5.33
CA VAL A 31 1.52 12.75 5.68
C VAL A 31 0.79 13.26 6.91
N MET A 32 1.51 13.59 7.98
CA MET A 32 0.91 14.09 9.23
C MET A 32 0.16 15.41 9.01
N ALA A 33 0.70 16.31 8.18
CA ALA A 33 0.02 17.53 7.78
C ALA A 33 -1.24 17.25 6.95
N ALA A 34 -1.15 16.34 5.96
CA ALA A 34 -2.26 15.98 5.09
C ALA A 34 -3.41 15.32 5.84
N ILE A 35 -3.14 14.40 6.78
CA ILE A 35 -4.18 13.76 7.61
C ILE A 35 -4.98 14.84 8.34
N ARG A 36 -4.32 15.75 9.07
CA ARG A 36 -4.99 16.80 9.85
C ARG A 36 -5.81 17.73 8.95
N LEU A 37 -5.24 18.14 7.82
CA LEU A 37 -5.92 19.00 6.84
C LEU A 37 -7.17 18.31 6.28
N LEU A 38 -7.06 17.06 5.86
CA LEU A 38 -8.19 16.31 5.28
C LEU A 38 -9.27 16.03 6.31
N ARG A 39 -8.91 15.69 7.56
CA ARG A 39 -9.89 15.54 8.66
C ARG A 39 -10.67 16.84 8.91
N GLN A 40 -10.00 17.99 8.83
CA GLN A 40 -10.64 19.29 9.02
C GLN A 40 -11.52 19.70 7.84
N ARG A 41 -11.03 19.54 6.61
CA ARG A 41 -11.71 20.06 5.40
C ARG A 41 -12.73 19.10 4.81
N PHE A 42 -12.53 17.79 4.98
CA PHE A 42 -13.34 16.74 4.39
C PHE A 42 -13.66 15.66 5.44
N PRO A 43 -14.47 15.97 6.46
CA PRO A 43 -14.71 15.07 7.60
C PRO A 43 -15.34 13.72 7.24
N GLN A 44 -16.00 13.63 6.08
CA GLN A 44 -16.59 12.39 5.56
C GLN A 44 -15.64 11.56 4.69
N LEU A 45 -14.45 12.10 4.35
CA LEU A 45 -13.47 11.38 3.54
C LEU A 45 -12.81 10.29 4.39
N PHE A 46 -12.84 9.05 3.92
CA PHE A 46 -12.07 7.98 4.53
C PHE A 46 -10.59 8.13 4.16
N ILE A 47 -9.71 8.07 5.17
CA ILE A 47 -8.30 8.39 5.02
C ILE A 47 -7.51 7.14 5.31
N THR A 48 -7.00 6.53 4.26
CA THR A 48 -6.02 5.45 4.31
C THR A 48 -4.62 6.04 4.17
N VAL A 49 -3.64 5.48 4.85
CA VAL A 49 -2.25 5.95 4.80
C VAL A 49 -1.34 4.76 4.58
N ASP A 50 -0.46 4.85 3.57
CA ASP A 50 0.58 3.83 3.37
C ASP A 50 1.59 3.88 4.52
N VAL A 51 1.93 2.72 5.08
CA VAL A 51 2.94 2.60 6.13
C VAL A 51 4.14 1.84 5.57
N CYS A 52 5.24 2.57 5.38
CA CYS A 52 6.50 2.04 4.89
C CYS A 52 7.63 3.03 5.24
N LEU A 53 8.88 2.58 5.13
CA LEU A 53 10.05 3.43 5.34
C LEU A 53 10.76 3.81 4.03
N CYS A 54 10.32 3.32 2.87
CA CYS A 54 11.10 3.47 1.64
C CYS A 54 11.15 4.91 1.08
N GLU A 55 10.13 5.72 1.33
CA GLU A 55 10.12 7.14 0.98
C GLU A 55 11.01 7.98 1.91
N TYR A 56 11.31 7.46 3.10
CA TYR A 56 11.93 8.19 4.21
C TYR A 56 13.35 7.72 4.52
N THR A 57 13.77 6.56 4.00
CA THR A 57 15.11 6.03 4.23
C THR A 57 16.11 6.53 3.20
N SER A 58 17.35 6.76 3.62
CA SER A 58 18.45 7.18 2.75
C SER A 58 18.82 6.11 1.71
N HIS A 59 18.56 4.83 2.02
CA HIS A 59 18.83 3.70 1.13
C HIS A 59 17.61 3.26 0.30
N GLY A 60 16.41 3.78 0.57
CA GLY A 60 15.21 3.47 -0.21
C GLY A 60 14.67 2.04 -0.08
N HIS A 61 15.04 1.31 0.98
CA HIS A 61 14.47 0.00 1.31
C HIS A 61 13.26 0.15 2.23
N CYS A 62 12.39 -0.86 2.27
CA CYS A 62 11.15 -0.79 3.06
C CYS A 62 11.34 -0.93 4.58
N GLY A 63 12.55 -1.16 5.06
CA GLY A 63 12.85 -1.39 6.48
C GLY A 63 14.28 -1.00 6.83
N ILE A 64 14.62 -1.15 8.11
CA ILE A 64 15.95 -0.90 8.66
C ILE A 64 16.90 -2.04 8.26
N LEU A 65 18.11 -1.69 7.84
CA LEU A 65 19.12 -2.65 7.40
C LEU A 65 20.16 -2.91 8.50
N ARG A 66 20.80 -4.08 8.46
CA ARG A 66 22.02 -4.39 9.19
C ARG A 66 23.24 -3.85 8.43
N ASP A 67 24.40 -3.90 9.06
CA ASP A 67 25.68 -3.48 8.47
C ASP A 67 26.04 -4.24 7.19
N ASP A 68 25.58 -5.49 7.05
CA ASP A 68 25.76 -6.31 5.84
C ASP A 68 24.76 -6.01 4.72
N GLY A 69 23.87 -5.02 4.91
CA GLY A 69 22.82 -4.63 3.97
C GLY A 69 21.58 -5.53 4.00
N SER A 70 21.56 -6.58 4.84
CA SER A 70 20.37 -7.41 5.03
C SER A 70 19.29 -6.69 5.84
N LEU A 71 18.03 -7.05 5.64
CA LEU A 71 16.91 -6.47 6.40
C LEU A 71 16.96 -6.90 7.88
N ASN A 72 17.01 -5.94 8.79
CA ASN A 72 16.79 -6.18 10.21
C ASN A 72 15.29 -6.23 10.51
N ASN A 73 14.71 -7.43 10.45
CA ASN A 73 13.26 -7.62 10.57
C ASN A 73 12.69 -7.06 11.88
N GLN A 74 13.33 -7.33 13.03
CA GLN A 74 12.83 -6.89 14.34
C GLN A 74 12.75 -5.36 14.41
N LEU A 75 13.88 -4.67 14.15
CA LEU A 75 13.91 -3.20 14.19
C LEU A 75 12.96 -2.60 13.15
N SER A 76 12.85 -3.21 11.97
CA SER A 76 11.94 -2.74 10.92
C SER A 76 10.48 -2.82 11.36
N VAL A 77 10.06 -3.97 11.93
CA VAL A 77 8.70 -4.17 12.42
C VAL A 77 8.37 -3.20 13.55
N ASP A 78 9.29 -3.02 14.49
CA ASP A 78 9.10 -2.07 15.60
C ASP A 78 8.91 -0.66 15.06
N ARG A 79 9.79 -0.20 14.17
CA ARG A 79 9.72 1.13 13.56
C ARG A 79 8.47 1.34 12.71
N ILE A 80 8.10 0.37 11.88
CA ILE A 80 6.87 0.43 11.05
C ILE A 80 5.63 0.53 11.92
N SER A 81 5.60 -0.20 13.03
CA SER A 81 4.49 -0.12 13.97
C SER A 81 4.40 1.24 14.65
N ASP A 82 5.52 1.88 15.03
CA ASP A 82 5.52 3.26 15.55
C ASP A 82 4.91 4.25 14.54
N VAL A 83 5.33 4.15 13.27
CA VAL A 83 4.80 5.01 12.20
C VAL A 83 3.29 4.81 12.00
N ALA A 84 2.82 3.56 12.01
CA ALA A 84 1.40 3.26 11.91
C ALA A 84 0.60 3.91 13.05
N ILE A 85 1.09 3.82 14.30
CA ILE A 85 0.45 4.43 15.45
C ILE A 85 0.45 5.96 15.34
N ALA A 86 1.55 6.57 14.93
CA ALA A 86 1.61 8.02 14.74
C ALA A 86 0.56 8.52 13.73
N TYR A 87 0.40 7.84 12.59
CA TYR A 87 -0.64 8.16 11.61
C TYR A 87 -2.05 7.96 12.17
N ALA A 88 -2.29 6.87 12.90
CA ALA A 88 -3.56 6.60 13.53
C ALA A 88 -3.94 7.69 14.57
N LEU A 89 -2.99 8.09 15.42
CA LEU A 89 -3.16 9.17 16.39
C LEU A 89 -3.36 10.55 15.72
N ALA A 90 -2.76 10.78 14.56
CA ALA A 90 -3.01 11.98 13.76
C ALA A 90 -4.42 12.02 13.14
N GLY A 91 -5.14 10.89 13.11
CA GLY A 91 -6.51 10.78 12.63
C GLY A 91 -6.69 9.99 11.33
N ALA A 92 -5.72 9.16 10.94
CA ALA A 92 -5.94 8.19 9.86
C ALA A 92 -7.04 7.20 10.26
N HIS A 93 -7.96 6.92 9.34
CA HIS A 93 -9.00 5.92 9.55
C HIS A 93 -8.50 4.51 9.26
N CYS A 94 -7.50 4.41 8.38
CA CYS A 94 -6.87 3.16 8.00
C CYS A 94 -5.37 3.32 7.85
N VAL A 95 -4.62 2.35 8.37
CA VAL A 95 -3.19 2.20 8.13
C VAL A 95 -2.95 1.00 7.22
N ALA A 96 -2.13 1.18 6.19
CA ALA A 96 -1.92 0.20 5.14
C ALA A 96 -0.42 -0.16 4.99
N PRO A 97 0.10 -1.10 5.81
CA PRO A 97 1.52 -1.47 5.80
C PRO A 97 1.92 -2.19 4.51
N SER A 98 2.86 -1.58 3.78
CA SER A 98 3.27 -2.00 2.42
C SER A 98 4.68 -2.58 2.36
N ASP A 99 5.32 -2.78 3.50
CA ASP A 99 6.72 -3.14 3.68
C ASP A 99 7.06 -4.60 3.32
N MET A 100 6.11 -5.53 3.53
CA MET A 100 6.26 -6.99 3.40
C MET A 100 7.17 -7.68 4.44
N ASN A 101 7.50 -7.03 5.55
CA ASN A 101 8.30 -7.65 6.62
C ASN A 101 7.48 -8.66 7.41
N ASP A 102 8.14 -9.68 7.97
CA ASP A 102 7.45 -10.75 8.66
C ASP A 102 6.97 -10.31 10.05
N GLY A 103 5.68 -10.46 10.35
CA GLY A 103 5.10 -10.17 11.66
C GLY A 103 4.66 -8.72 11.89
N ARG A 104 4.77 -7.82 10.89
CA ARG A 104 4.40 -6.41 11.08
C ARG A 104 2.93 -6.19 11.42
N ILE A 105 2.02 -7.04 10.92
CA ILE A 105 0.58 -6.88 11.17
C ILE A 105 0.29 -7.12 12.65
N ARG A 106 0.86 -8.17 13.23
CA ARG A 106 0.74 -8.45 14.65
C ARG A 106 1.25 -7.28 15.49
N ALA A 107 2.43 -6.77 15.17
CA ALA A 107 3.03 -5.65 15.90
C ALA A 107 2.16 -4.39 15.85
N ILE A 108 1.66 -4.03 14.66
CA ILE A 108 0.75 -2.88 14.50
C ILE A 108 -0.55 -3.11 15.29
N LYS A 109 -1.18 -4.29 15.15
CA LYS A 109 -2.46 -4.57 15.82
C LYS A 109 -2.33 -4.55 17.34
N LEU A 110 -1.26 -5.12 17.88
CA LEU A 110 -1.00 -5.10 19.33
C LEU A 110 -0.80 -3.67 19.85
N LYS A 111 -0.02 -2.84 19.15
CA LYS A 111 0.14 -1.42 19.55
C LYS A 111 -1.17 -0.64 19.42
N LEU A 112 -1.99 -0.88 18.39
CA LEU A 112 -3.32 -0.26 18.29
C LEU A 112 -4.22 -0.63 19.48
N ILE A 113 -4.11 -1.86 19.99
CA ILE A 113 -4.84 -2.32 21.18
C ILE A 113 -4.29 -1.65 22.44
N GLU A 114 -2.97 -1.61 22.60
CA GLU A 114 -2.28 -0.97 23.74
C GLU A 114 -2.63 0.51 23.86
N GLU A 115 -2.65 1.24 22.74
CA GLU A 115 -3.07 2.64 22.66
C GLU A 115 -4.59 2.84 22.83
N GLY A 116 -5.38 1.76 22.90
CA GLY A 116 -6.83 1.82 23.08
C GLY A 116 -7.60 2.29 21.83
N ILE A 117 -6.98 2.24 20.64
CA ILE A 117 -7.55 2.80 19.40
C ILE A 117 -7.83 1.75 18.31
N ALA A 118 -7.60 0.46 18.58
CA ALA A 118 -7.87 -0.62 17.62
C ALA A 118 -9.33 -0.66 17.13
N HIS A 119 -10.29 -0.22 17.95
CA HIS A 119 -11.72 -0.22 17.61
C HIS A 119 -12.12 0.85 16.58
N ARG A 120 -11.24 1.82 16.29
CA ARG A 120 -11.53 2.94 15.37
C ARG A 120 -10.59 3.03 14.16
N VAL A 121 -9.62 2.13 14.05
CA VAL A 121 -8.57 2.14 12.99
C VAL A 121 -8.58 0.82 12.25
N VAL A 122 -8.76 0.88 10.93
CA VAL A 122 -8.70 -0.29 10.04
C VAL A 122 -7.25 -0.62 9.70
N LEU A 123 -6.87 -1.88 9.80
CA LEU A 123 -5.56 -2.40 9.37
C LEU A 123 -5.68 -3.10 8.02
N MET A 124 -5.23 -2.42 6.95
CA MET A 124 -5.29 -2.92 5.58
C MET A 124 -3.93 -3.45 5.12
N SER A 125 -3.71 -4.76 5.25
CA SER A 125 -2.43 -5.34 4.90
C SER A 125 -2.22 -5.43 3.39
N TYR A 126 -1.05 -4.99 2.89
CA TYR A 126 -0.52 -5.45 1.60
C TYR A 126 -0.03 -6.90 1.73
N ALA A 127 -0.95 -7.84 1.95
CA ALA A 127 -0.63 -9.22 2.31
C ALA A 127 0.04 -10.00 1.19
N ALA A 128 -0.30 -9.70 -0.07
CA ALA A 128 0.31 -10.29 -1.24
C ALA A 128 0.86 -9.20 -2.16
N LYS A 129 2.04 -8.67 -1.82
CA LYS A 129 2.78 -7.70 -2.63
C LYS A 129 3.97 -8.35 -3.32
N PHE A 130 3.90 -8.42 -4.65
CA PHE A 130 4.92 -9.05 -5.48
C PHE A 130 6.01 -8.08 -5.88
N SER A 131 7.23 -8.59 -6.03
CA SER A 131 8.31 -7.93 -6.74
C SER A 131 7.98 -7.89 -8.23
N GLY A 132 8.48 -6.88 -8.95
CA GLY A 132 8.34 -6.83 -10.41
C GLY A 132 8.55 -5.48 -11.06
N CYS A 133 8.27 -5.42 -12.36
CA CYS A 133 8.57 -4.27 -13.22
C CYS A 133 7.44 -3.21 -13.28
N LEU A 134 6.27 -3.47 -12.70
CA LEU A 134 5.10 -2.59 -12.79
C LEU A 134 5.13 -1.38 -11.81
N TYR A 135 6.27 -1.14 -11.15
CA TYR A 135 6.42 -0.08 -10.16
C TYR A 135 7.23 1.13 -10.64
N GLY A 136 7.72 1.13 -11.88
CA GLY A 136 8.58 2.19 -12.41
C GLY A 136 8.05 3.61 -12.14
N PRO A 137 6.87 3.97 -12.66
CA PRO A 137 6.37 5.35 -12.50
C PRO A 137 6.05 5.72 -11.04
N PHE A 138 5.70 4.75 -10.18
CA PHE A 138 5.54 5.00 -8.74
C PHE A 138 6.86 5.37 -8.08
N ARG A 139 7.98 4.74 -8.46
CA ARG A 139 9.29 5.06 -7.88
C ARG A 139 9.72 6.49 -8.19
N ASP A 140 9.41 6.96 -9.40
CA ASP A 140 9.65 8.34 -9.80
C ASP A 140 8.78 9.30 -8.98
N ALA A 141 7.49 8.99 -8.84
CA ALA A 141 6.55 9.83 -8.08
C ALA A 141 6.87 9.90 -6.58
N ALA A 142 7.30 8.80 -5.98
CA ALA A 142 7.56 8.69 -4.54
C ALA A 142 9.02 8.99 -4.15
N GLY A 143 9.93 9.14 -5.12
CA GLY A 143 11.36 9.27 -4.87
C GLY A 143 11.94 8.10 -4.06
N SER A 144 11.45 6.88 -4.31
CA SER A 144 11.69 5.68 -3.48
C SER A 144 12.50 4.60 -4.20
N VAL A 145 13.33 4.98 -5.19
CA VAL A 145 14.25 4.06 -5.86
C VAL A 145 15.26 3.49 -4.83
N PRO A 146 15.43 2.15 -4.72
CA PRO A 146 16.48 1.58 -3.89
C PRO A 146 17.86 2.06 -4.34
N SER A 147 18.72 2.46 -3.39
CA SER A 147 20.06 2.95 -3.72
C SER A 147 21.04 1.83 -4.11
N PHE A 148 20.75 0.59 -3.69
CA PHE A 148 21.48 -0.61 -4.09
C PHE A 148 20.57 -1.85 -4.06
N GLY A 149 21.02 -2.93 -4.69
CA GLY A 149 20.33 -4.21 -4.69
C GLY A 149 18.89 -4.15 -5.26
N ASP A 150 18.02 -5.00 -4.73
CA ASP A 150 16.61 -5.01 -5.05
C ASP A 150 15.72 -5.35 -3.83
N ARG A 151 14.41 -5.48 -4.06
CA ARG A 151 13.42 -5.74 -3.01
C ARG A 151 12.96 -7.20 -2.95
N LYS A 152 13.61 -8.13 -3.67
CA LYS A 152 13.16 -9.52 -3.83
C LYS A 152 13.29 -10.36 -2.57
N CYS A 153 14.06 -9.91 -1.58
CA CYS A 153 14.21 -10.62 -0.30
C CYS A 153 12.99 -10.48 0.63
N TYR A 154 12.03 -9.60 0.32
CA TYR A 154 10.81 -9.41 1.12
C TYR A 154 9.55 -9.26 0.24
N GLN A 155 9.65 -8.60 -0.92
CA GLN A 155 8.56 -8.66 -1.90
C GLN A 155 8.47 -10.06 -2.51
N LEU A 156 7.26 -10.58 -2.68
CA LEU A 156 7.06 -11.95 -3.13
C LEU A 156 7.63 -12.15 -4.56
N PRO A 157 8.24 -13.30 -4.87
CA PRO A 157 8.62 -13.61 -6.25
C PRO A 157 7.37 -13.78 -7.11
N HIS A 158 7.40 -13.37 -8.38
CA HIS A 158 6.23 -13.35 -9.27
C HIS A 158 5.46 -14.68 -9.34
N GLY A 159 6.17 -15.82 -9.39
CA GLY A 159 5.56 -17.17 -9.39
C GLY A 159 5.23 -17.72 -8.00
N GLY A 160 5.41 -16.92 -6.95
CA GLY A 160 5.33 -17.33 -5.55
C GLY A 160 3.91 -17.50 -4.99
N ARG A 161 2.99 -18.14 -5.72
CA ARG A 161 1.58 -18.33 -5.31
C ARG A 161 1.45 -18.94 -3.91
N GLY A 162 2.23 -19.99 -3.61
CA GLY A 162 2.23 -20.63 -2.29
C GLY A 162 2.68 -19.69 -1.16
N LEU A 163 3.65 -18.81 -1.42
CA LEU A 163 4.09 -17.79 -0.46
C LEU A 163 3.01 -16.72 -0.26
N ALA A 164 2.35 -16.29 -1.34
CA ALA A 164 1.24 -15.34 -1.25
C ALA A 164 0.09 -15.88 -0.40
N ARG A 165 -0.34 -17.13 -0.63
CA ARG A 165 -1.38 -17.78 0.18
C ARG A 165 -0.97 -17.86 1.66
N ARG A 166 0.27 -18.25 1.96
CA ARG A 166 0.79 -18.28 3.33
C ARG A 166 0.83 -16.89 3.99
N ALA A 167 1.26 -15.86 3.25
CA ALA A 167 1.30 -14.49 3.76
C ALA A 167 -0.11 -13.93 4.04
N MET A 168 -1.10 -14.25 3.19
CA MET A 168 -2.50 -13.90 3.41
C MET A 168 -3.05 -14.57 4.67
N HIS A 169 -2.85 -15.88 4.84
CA HIS A 169 -3.23 -16.58 6.08
C HIS A 169 -2.57 -15.99 7.32
N ARG A 170 -1.27 -15.69 7.25
CA ARG A 170 -0.53 -15.06 8.34
C ARG A 170 -1.16 -13.73 8.71
N ASP A 171 -1.33 -12.83 7.76
CA ASP A 171 -1.77 -11.47 8.04
C ASP A 171 -3.21 -11.43 8.57
N ILE A 172 -4.09 -12.33 8.11
CA ILE A 172 -5.42 -12.52 8.68
C ILE A 172 -5.32 -12.97 10.14
N ALA A 173 -4.50 -14.00 10.43
CA ALA A 173 -4.30 -14.51 11.78
C ALA A 173 -3.65 -13.48 12.72
N GLU A 174 -2.90 -12.53 12.17
CA GLU A 174 -2.27 -11.42 12.90
C GLU A 174 -3.19 -10.20 13.12
N GLY A 175 -4.41 -10.22 12.58
CA GLY A 175 -5.44 -9.21 12.84
C GLY A 175 -5.63 -8.14 11.77
N ALA A 176 -5.23 -8.41 10.52
CA ALA A 176 -5.62 -7.57 9.39
C ALA A 176 -7.15 -7.55 9.23
N ASP A 177 -7.72 -6.36 9.03
CA ASP A 177 -9.15 -6.17 8.79
C ASP A 177 -9.48 -6.23 7.30
N ILE A 178 -8.49 -5.91 6.45
CA ILE A 178 -8.55 -5.98 4.99
C ILE A 178 -7.22 -6.55 4.49
N ILE A 179 -7.24 -7.44 3.51
CA ILE A 179 -6.04 -7.88 2.79
C ILE A 179 -6.02 -7.33 1.36
N MET A 180 -4.83 -7.03 0.86
CA MET A 180 -4.61 -6.44 -0.45
C MET A 180 -3.63 -7.25 -1.30
N VAL A 181 -3.96 -7.38 -2.59
CA VAL A 181 -3.08 -7.91 -3.63
C VAL A 181 -2.49 -6.76 -4.47
N LYS A 182 -1.18 -6.81 -4.73
CA LYS A 182 -0.45 -5.80 -5.51
C LYS A 182 0.71 -6.43 -6.28
N PRO A 183 0.84 -6.22 -7.61
CA PRO A 183 -0.09 -5.56 -8.55
C PRO A 183 -1.44 -6.26 -8.70
N ALA A 184 -2.38 -5.68 -9.46
CA ALA A 184 -3.74 -6.24 -9.57
C ALA A 184 -3.95 -7.06 -10.85
N GLY A 185 -3.90 -6.44 -12.03
CA GLY A 185 -4.27 -7.05 -13.31
C GLY A 185 -3.40 -8.24 -13.73
N GLN A 186 -2.11 -8.26 -13.37
CA GLN A 186 -1.24 -9.42 -13.61
C GLN A 186 -1.37 -10.54 -12.56
N TYR A 187 -2.20 -10.34 -11.53
CA TYR A 187 -2.33 -11.25 -10.38
C TYR A 187 -3.81 -11.48 -10.00
N LEU A 188 -4.70 -11.48 -11.00
CA LEU A 188 -6.13 -11.75 -10.78
C LEU A 188 -6.38 -13.13 -10.17
N ASP A 189 -5.54 -14.11 -10.48
CA ASP A 189 -5.56 -15.44 -9.86
C ASP A 189 -5.25 -15.36 -8.34
N ILE A 190 -4.34 -14.48 -7.93
CA ILE A 190 -4.04 -14.25 -6.52
C ILE A 190 -5.15 -13.46 -5.82
N ILE A 191 -5.84 -12.56 -6.52
CA ILE A 191 -7.05 -11.91 -5.98
C ILE A 191 -8.15 -12.95 -5.72
N SER A 192 -8.31 -13.91 -6.62
CA SER A 192 -9.24 -15.03 -6.42
C SER A 192 -8.85 -15.89 -5.21
N ASP A 193 -7.56 -16.21 -5.05
CA ASP A 193 -7.06 -16.89 -3.84
C ASP A 193 -7.33 -16.05 -2.58
N ALA A 194 -7.11 -14.74 -2.64
CA ALA A 194 -7.34 -13.83 -1.52
C ALA A 194 -8.81 -13.82 -1.12
N LYS A 195 -9.73 -13.84 -2.08
CA LYS A 195 -11.17 -13.91 -1.80
C LYS A 195 -11.60 -15.26 -1.24
N GLU A 196 -11.00 -16.36 -1.66
CA GLU A 196 -11.23 -17.69 -1.07
C GLU A 196 -10.77 -17.71 0.41
N ILE A 197 -9.54 -17.26 0.66
CA ILE A 197 -8.90 -17.28 1.97
C ILE A 197 -9.56 -16.29 2.94
N GLY A 198 -9.85 -15.08 2.46
CA GLY A 198 -10.49 -13.99 3.20
C GLY A 198 -11.96 -13.81 2.84
N LYS A 199 -12.71 -14.91 2.67
CA LYS A 199 -14.10 -14.88 2.17
C LYS A 199 -15.04 -13.93 2.92
N ASP A 200 -14.82 -13.79 4.23
CA ASP A 200 -15.64 -12.99 5.15
C ASP A 200 -15.09 -11.57 5.37
N MET A 201 -14.02 -11.18 4.68
CA MET A 201 -13.43 -9.84 4.78
C MET A 201 -13.39 -9.12 3.42
N PRO A 202 -13.25 -7.79 3.42
CA PRO A 202 -12.96 -7.05 2.21
C PRO A 202 -11.60 -7.46 1.63
N VAL A 203 -11.52 -7.56 0.32
CA VAL A 203 -10.28 -7.77 -0.42
C VAL A 203 -10.03 -6.53 -1.26
N ALA A 204 -8.87 -5.90 -1.04
CA ALA A 204 -8.42 -4.78 -1.85
C ALA A 204 -7.49 -5.25 -2.97
N ALA A 205 -7.45 -4.51 -4.06
CA ALA A 205 -6.49 -4.72 -5.13
C ALA A 205 -5.93 -3.38 -5.59
N TYR A 206 -4.62 -3.31 -5.81
CA TYR A 206 -3.95 -2.10 -6.25
C TYR A 206 -3.62 -2.19 -7.74
N GLN A 207 -4.33 -1.42 -8.56
CA GLN A 207 -3.96 -1.20 -9.96
C GLN A 207 -2.79 -0.21 -10.02
N VAL A 208 -1.58 -0.75 -10.16
CA VAL A 208 -0.35 0.00 -9.91
C VAL A 208 0.01 0.94 -11.05
N SER A 209 1.00 1.78 -10.78
CA SER A 209 1.48 2.80 -11.71
C SER A 209 1.84 2.28 -13.11
N GLY A 210 2.49 1.11 -13.20
CA GLY A 210 2.85 0.52 -14.48
C GLY A 210 1.65 -0.01 -15.25
N GLU A 211 0.62 -0.54 -14.56
CA GLU A 211 -0.62 -1.00 -15.19
C GLU A 211 -1.41 0.18 -15.75
N TYR A 212 -1.52 1.26 -14.97
CA TYR A 212 -2.12 2.52 -15.41
C TYR A 212 -1.38 3.09 -16.64
N ALA A 213 -0.05 3.19 -16.57
CA ALA A 213 0.77 3.72 -17.66
C ALA A 213 0.69 2.85 -18.92
N MET A 214 0.65 1.52 -18.76
CA MET A 214 0.52 0.56 -19.85
C MET A 214 -0.80 0.74 -20.60
N ILE A 215 -1.92 0.86 -19.88
CA ILE A 215 -3.23 1.11 -20.48
C ILE A 215 -3.24 2.45 -21.23
N HIS A 216 -2.68 3.50 -20.63
CA HIS A 216 -2.57 4.81 -21.28
C HIS A 216 -1.72 4.76 -22.56
N ALA A 217 -0.58 4.06 -22.54
CA ALA A 217 0.33 3.95 -23.67
C ALA A 217 -0.32 3.18 -24.83
N ALA A 218 -0.98 2.05 -24.54
CA ALA A 218 -1.67 1.25 -25.55
C ALA A 218 -2.89 1.97 -26.14
N ALA A 219 -3.66 2.70 -25.33
CA ALA A 219 -4.75 3.54 -25.83
C ALA A 219 -4.24 4.66 -26.75
N LYS A 220 -3.14 5.33 -26.36
CA LYS A 220 -2.49 6.36 -27.20
C LYS A 220 -1.97 5.78 -28.53
N ALA A 221 -1.54 4.53 -28.53
CA ALA A 221 -1.10 3.83 -29.73
C ALA A 221 -2.27 3.30 -30.61
N GLY A 222 -3.53 3.51 -30.20
CA GLY A 222 -4.71 3.09 -30.96
C GLY A 222 -5.05 1.61 -30.84
N VAL A 223 -4.50 0.90 -29.84
CA VAL A 223 -4.79 -0.53 -29.63
C VAL A 223 -6.25 -0.72 -29.14
N PHE A 224 -6.73 0.18 -28.30
CA PHE A 224 -8.09 0.18 -27.75
C PHE A 224 -8.50 1.58 -27.27
N ASP A 225 -9.79 1.75 -26.98
CA ASP A 225 -10.30 2.95 -26.28
C ASP A 225 -9.90 2.95 -24.79
N LEU A 226 -9.52 4.13 -24.28
CA LEU A 226 -9.05 4.29 -22.91
C LEU A 226 -10.17 4.04 -21.89
N LYS A 227 -11.38 4.56 -22.13
CA LYS A 227 -12.50 4.40 -21.20
C LYS A 227 -12.89 2.93 -21.14
N ALA A 228 -13.09 2.29 -22.28
CA ALA A 228 -13.43 0.87 -22.37
C ALA A 228 -12.42 -0.02 -21.64
N MET A 229 -11.12 0.12 -21.91
CA MET A 229 -10.10 -0.70 -21.25
C MET A 229 -9.96 -0.40 -19.75
N ALA A 230 -10.15 0.86 -19.32
CA ALA A 230 -10.16 1.18 -17.90
C ALA A 230 -11.28 0.43 -17.17
N PHE A 231 -12.51 0.45 -17.69
CA PHE A 231 -13.63 -0.33 -17.16
C PHE A 231 -13.31 -1.83 -17.16
N GLU A 232 -12.95 -2.41 -18.31
CA GLU A 232 -12.67 -3.84 -18.41
C GLU A 232 -11.57 -4.31 -17.44
N SER A 233 -10.50 -3.51 -17.28
CA SER A 233 -9.42 -3.83 -16.33
C SER A 233 -9.90 -3.82 -14.88
N THR A 234 -10.77 -2.87 -14.51
CA THR A 234 -11.28 -2.71 -13.15
C THR A 234 -12.38 -3.71 -12.84
N GLU A 235 -13.26 -3.99 -13.79
CA GLU A 235 -14.25 -5.06 -13.71
C GLU A 235 -13.58 -6.43 -13.63
N GLY A 236 -12.47 -6.64 -14.32
CA GLY A 236 -11.63 -7.84 -14.16
C GLY A 236 -11.14 -8.03 -12.73
N ILE A 237 -10.71 -6.94 -12.08
CA ILE A 237 -10.30 -6.92 -10.67
C ILE A 237 -11.48 -7.25 -9.74
N LEU A 238 -12.65 -6.65 -9.97
CA LEU A 238 -13.86 -6.93 -9.19
C LEU A 238 -14.35 -8.37 -9.38
N ARG A 239 -14.36 -8.86 -10.62
CA ARG A 239 -14.72 -10.25 -10.97
C ARG A 239 -13.81 -11.27 -10.28
N ALA A 240 -12.52 -10.95 -10.12
CA ALA A 240 -11.58 -11.79 -9.40
C ALA A 240 -11.85 -11.86 -7.89
N GLY A 241 -12.71 -11.01 -7.34
CA GLY A 241 -13.16 -11.06 -5.95
C GLY A 241 -12.74 -9.87 -5.08
N ALA A 242 -12.03 -8.89 -5.63
CA ALA A 242 -11.76 -7.65 -4.93
C ALA A 242 -13.06 -6.85 -4.75
N THR A 243 -13.23 -6.26 -3.57
CA THR A 243 -14.35 -5.34 -3.26
C THR A 243 -13.89 -3.90 -3.12
N ILE A 244 -12.57 -3.66 -3.11
CA ILE A 244 -11.94 -2.34 -3.06
C ILE A 244 -10.86 -2.28 -4.13
N VAL A 245 -10.85 -1.22 -4.94
CA VAL A 245 -9.82 -0.99 -5.96
C VAL A 245 -9.08 0.31 -5.66
N VAL A 246 -7.77 0.23 -5.47
CA VAL A 246 -6.89 1.39 -5.41
C VAL A 246 -6.39 1.65 -6.82
N SER A 247 -6.83 2.76 -7.43
CA SER A 247 -6.51 3.08 -8.83
C SER A 247 -6.32 4.58 -9.07
N TYR A 248 -5.37 4.88 -9.95
CA TYR A 248 -5.17 6.23 -10.51
C TYR A 248 -6.28 6.64 -11.49
N PHE A 249 -7.09 5.71 -12.00
CA PHE A 249 -8.27 6.02 -12.81
C PHE A 249 -9.45 6.56 -11.98
N THR A 250 -9.37 6.59 -10.64
CA THR A 250 -10.47 7.03 -9.77
C THR A 250 -11.11 8.36 -10.21
N PRO A 251 -10.36 9.44 -10.55
CA PRO A 251 -10.97 10.67 -11.04
C PRO A 251 -11.81 10.46 -12.31
N ARG A 252 -11.32 9.65 -13.26
CA ARG A 252 -12.04 9.34 -14.51
C ARG A 252 -13.30 8.52 -14.24
N PHE A 253 -13.24 7.53 -13.36
CA PHE A 253 -14.41 6.73 -13.00
C PHE A 253 -15.49 7.55 -12.32
N LEU A 254 -15.13 8.53 -11.48
CA LEU A 254 -16.12 9.40 -10.86
C LEU A 254 -16.93 10.18 -11.91
N ASP A 255 -16.30 10.62 -12.99
CA ASP A 255 -17.01 11.27 -14.10
C ASP A 255 -17.81 10.25 -14.93
N TRP A 256 -17.21 9.09 -15.24
CA TRP A 256 -17.78 8.10 -16.14
C TRP A 256 -18.92 7.26 -15.56
N LEU A 257 -19.02 7.15 -14.24
CA LEU A 257 -20.11 6.45 -13.56
C LEU A 257 -21.33 7.34 -13.33
N GLU A 258 -21.17 8.67 -13.49
CA GLU A 258 -22.28 9.63 -13.46
C GLU A 258 -22.98 9.75 -14.82
N SER A 259 -22.33 9.30 -15.91
CA SER A 259 -22.84 9.27 -17.29
C SER A 259 -23.54 7.96 -17.63
#